data_AF-A0A954UTL1-F1
#
_entry.id   AF-A0A954UTL1-F1
#
_cell.length_a   1.000
_cell.length_b   1.000
_cell.length_c   1.000
_cell.angle_alpha   90.00
_cell.angle_beta   90.00
_cell.angle_gamma   90.00
#
_symmetry.space_group_name_H-M   'P 1'
#
loop_
_entity.id
_entity.type
_entity.pdbx_description
1 polymer ?
#
loop_
_entity_poly.entity_id
_entity_poly.type
_entity_poly.pdbx_seq_one_letter_code
_entity_poly.pdbx_strand_id
1 'polypeptide(L)'
;MSDTNTNASNKPVDQIKLGRLRAAIWRVVTADGSTFHTFSVERNYKDGDSYKSTGSFALSDALALSKLADRVDSRIRQLNDAEFQRSLEEQPA
;
A
#
# COMPACT_ATOMS: atom_id res chain seq x y z
N MET A 1 21.82 -13.04 -3.08
CA MET A 1 20.74 -12.12 -3.51
C MET A 1 19.65 -13.00 -4.07
N SER A 2 18.58 -13.22 -3.30
CA SER A 2 17.48 -14.10 -3.71
C SER A 2 16.32 -13.24 -4.17
N ASP A 3 16.17 -13.11 -5.48
CA ASP A 3 14.98 -12.59 -6.12
C ASP A 3 13.92 -13.70 -6.16
N THR A 4 12.95 -13.67 -5.24
CA THR A 4 11.79 -14.56 -5.30
C THR A 4 10.65 -13.85 -6.00
N ASN A 5 10.44 -14.22 -7.25
CA ASN A 5 9.38 -13.75 -8.14
C ASN A 5 8.09 -14.55 -7.86
N THR A 6 7.03 -13.91 -7.36
CA THR A 6 5.71 -14.54 -7.21
C THR A 6 4.64 -13.67 -7.87
N ASN A 7 4.16 -14.13 -9.02
CA ASN A 7 3.03 -13.58 -9.76
C ASN A 7 1.70 -13.79 -9.00
N ALA A 8 1.47 -13.02 -7.94
CA ALA A 8 0.11 -12.58 -7.59
C ALA A 8 -0.13 -11.27 -8.34
N SER A 9 -1.34 -11.01 -8.84
CA SER A 9 -1.65 -9.81 -9.62
C SER A 9 -0.89 -8.59 -9.08
N ASN A 10 -0.06 -7.96 -9.92
CA ASN A 10 0.86 -6.87 -9.57
C ASN A 10 0.11 -5.56 -9.23
N LYS A 11 -1.08 -5.69 -8.66
CA LYS A 11 -2.02 -4.66 -8.31
C LYS A 11 -2.03 -4.56 -6.79
N PRO A 12 -1.94 -3.35 -6.25
CA PRO A 12 -2.11 -3.15 -4.82
C PRO A 12 -3.53 -3.58 -4.39
N VAL A 13 -3.65 -4.09 -3.18
CA VAL A 13 -4.93 -4.50 -2.58
C VAL A 13 -5.83 -3.31 -2.27
N ASP A 14 -5.23 -2.13 -2.07
CA ASP A 14 -5.96 -0.88 -1.92
C ASP A 14 -5.09 0.32 -2.35
N GLN A 15 -5.74 1.44 -2.67
CA GLN A 15 -5.10 2.69 -3.04
C GLN A 15 -5.84 3.87 -2.43
N ILE A 16 -5.10 4.74 -1.72
CA ILE A 16 -5.64 5.95 -1.12
C ILE A 16 -5.05 7.16 -1.85
N LYS A 17 -5.91 8.07 -2.30
CA LYS A 17 -5.49 9.30 -2.99
C LYS A 17 -5.80 10.54 -2.16
N LEU A 18 -4.84 11.46 -2.10
CA LEU A 18 -5.02 12.79 -1.51
C LEU A 18 -4.37 13.85 -2.41
N GLY A 19 -5.19 14.50 -3.24
CA GLY A 19 -4.70 15.46 -4.23
C GLY A 19 -3.75 14.82 -5.24
N ARG A 20 -2.50 15.30 -5.26
CA ARG A 20 -1.42 14.77 -6.12
C ARG A 20 -0.70 13.56 -5.51
N LEU A 21 -0.91 13.29 -4.22
CA LEU A 21 -0.31 12.16 -3.55
C LEU A 21 -1.22 10.93 -3.64
N ARG A 22 -0.59 9.77 -3.72
CA ARG A 22 -1.26 8.48 -3.81
C ARG A 22 -0.45 7.46 -3.03
N ALA A 23 -1.12 6.72 -2.17
CA ALA A 23 -0.55 5.56 -1.50
C ALA A 23 -1.13 4.29 -2.13
N ALA A 24 -0.27 3.31 -2.38
CA ALA A 24 -0.64 1.97 -2.80
C ALA A 24 -0.30 1.00 -1.67
N ILE A 25 -1.27 0.17 -1.27
CA ILE A 25 -1.12 -0.84 -0.21
C ILE A 25 -0.99 -2.21 -0.88
N TRP A 26 0.02 -2.98 -0.47
CA TRP A 26 0.38 -4.26 -1.07
C TRP A 26 0.25 -5.35 -0.02
N ARG A 27 -0.30 -6.50 -0.42
CA ARG A 27 -0.31 -7.70 0.41
C ARG A 27 0.93 -8.51 0.12
N VAL A 28 1.65 -8.87 1.17
CA VAL A 28 2.85 -9.70 1.12
C VAL A 28 2.57 -10.96 1.92
N VAL A 29 2.91 -12.11 1.35
CA VAL A 29 2.85 -13.41 2.01
C VAL A 29 4.27 -13.93 2.11
N THR A 30 4.75 -14.22 3.32
CA THR A 30 6.09 -14.77 3.53
C THR A 30 6.13 -16.28 3.35
N ALA A 31 7.35 -16.82 3.26
CA ALA A 31 7.58 -18.24 3.06
C ALA A 31 7.03 -19.12 4.19
N ASP A 32 6.88 -18.57 5.40
CA ASP A 32 6.28 -19.21 6.56
C ASP A 32 4.73 -19.16 6.56
N GLY A 33 4.12 -18.53 5.55
CA GLY A 33 2.66 -18.38 5.44
C GLY A 33 2.09 -17.15 6.16
N SER A 34 2.91 -16.36 6.85
CA SER A 34 2.45 -15.11 7.47
C SER A 34 2.05 -14.09 6.40
N THR A 35 0.94 -13.38 6.62
CA THR A 35 0.46 -12.32 5.71
C THR A 35 0.58 -10.96 6.38
N PHE A 36 1.15 -9.98 5.68
CA PHE A 36 1.21 -8.59 6.12
C PHE A 36 1.00 -7.61 4.97
N HIS A 37 0.76 -6.36 5.32
CA HIS A 37 0.54 -5.29 4.36
C HIS A 37 1.68 -4.27 4.41
N THR A 38 2.19 -3.91 3.24
CA THR A 38 3.15 -2.82 3.06
C THR A 38 2.52 -1.70 2.25
N PHE A 39 3.13 -0.52 2.21
CA PHE A 39 2.63 0.57 1.37
C PHE A 39 3.77 1.34 0.72
N SER A 40 3.47 1.96 -0.42
CA SER A 40 4.32 2.93 -1.08
C SER A 40 3.54 4.21 -1.31
N VAL A 41 4.22 5.36 -1.32
CA VAL A 41 3.60 6.66 -1.62
C VAL A 41 4.30 7.29 -2.82
N GLU A 42 3.50 7.83 -3.73
CA GLU A 42 3.97 8.53 -4.91
C GLU A 42 3.24 9.87 -5.09
N ARG A 43 3.92 10.83 -5.69
CA ARG A 43 3.39 12.13 -6.10
C ARG A 43 3.27 12.18 -7.62
N ASN A 44 2.07 12.45 -8.10
CA ASN A 44 1.81 12.61 -9.53
C ASN A 44 2.02 14.06 -9.97
N TYR A 45 2.70 14.24 -11.08
CA TYR A 45 2.92 15.52 -11.74
C TYR A 45 2.76 15.39 -13.25
N LYS A 46 2.48 16.50 -13.91
CA LYS A 46 2.38 16.58 -15.37
C LYS A 46 3.74 17.00 -15.93
N ASP A 47 4.20 16.29 -16.94
CA ASP A 47 5.43 16.55 -17.69
C ASP A 47 5.11 16.54 -19.19
N GLY A 48 5.02 17.73 -19.78
CA GLY A 48 4.46 17.91 -21.12
C GLY A 48 3.02 17.39 -21.18
N ASP A 49 2.76 16.44 -22.09
CA ASP A 49 1.44 15.81 -22.25
C ASP A 49 1.26 14.51 -21.44
N SER A 50 2.28 14.09 -20.69
CA SER A 50 2.25 12.85 -19.92
C SER A 50 2.16 13.11 -18.41
N TYR A 51 1.54 12.19 -17.69
CA TYR A 51 1.60 12.15 -16.23
C TYR A 51 2.73 11.21 -15.80
N LYS A 52 3.55 11.67 -14.84
CA LYS A 52 4.61 10.90 -14.21
C LYS A 52 4.40 10.87 -12.70
N SER A 53 5.00 9.88 -12.04
CA SER A 53 5.01 9.78 -10.58
C SER A 53 6.44 9.80 -10.03
N THR A 54 6.60 10.24 -8.79
CA THR A 54 7.90 10.25 -8.09
C THR A 54 7.70 9.97 -6.59
N GLY A 55 8.70 9.35 -5.97
CA GLY A 55 8.78 9.15 -4.51
C GLY A 55 9.46 10.31 -3.77
N SER A 56 9.79 11.41 -4.46
CA SER A 56 10.38 12.60 -3.85
C SER A 56 9.31 13.65 -3.57
N PHE A 57 9.38 14.26 -2.38
CA PHE A 57 8.37 15.21 -1.89
C PHE A 57 9.00 16.56 -1.56
N ALA A 58 8.28 17.65 -1.82
CA ALA A 58 8.67 18.98 -1.39
C ALA A 58 8.05 19.31 -0.03
N LEU A 59 8.51 20.40 0.61
CA LEU A 59 7.93 20.87 1.88
C LEU A 59 6.42 21.13 1.77
N SER A 60 5.93 21.58 0.62
CA SER A 60 4.51 21.80 0.36
C SER A 60 3.67 20.52 0.36
N ASP A 61 4.29 19.36 0.14
CA ASP A 61 3.61 18.06 0.18
C ASP A 61 3.56 17.49 1.62
N ALA A 62 4.35 18.01 2.57
CA ALA A 62 4.59 17.38 3.88
C ALA A 62 3.31 17.15 4.71
N LEU A 63 2.44 18.17 4.83
CA LEU A 63 1.20 18.03 5.60
C LEU A 63 0.18 17.11 4.93
N ALA A 64 0.14 17.11 3.59
CA ALA A 64 -0.71 16.19 2.85
C ALA A 64 -0.18 14.75 2.97
N LEU A 65 1.14 14.56 2.93
CA LEU A 65 1.79 13.27 3.11
C LEU A 65 1.51 12.69 4.49
N SER A 66 1.61 13.50 5.55
CA SER A 66 1.27 13.10 6.92
C SER A 66 -0.19 12.65 7.04
N LYS A 67 -1.13 13.43 6.49
CA LYS A 67 -2.57 13.05 6.47
C LYS A 67 -2.82 11.79 5.65
N LEU A 68 -2.09 11.58 4.55
CA LEU A 68 -2.20 10.38 3.75
C LEU A 68 -1.67 9.16 4.52
N ALA A 69 -0.54 9.30 5.21
CA ALA A 69 0.04 8.25 6.04
C ALA A 69 -0.91 7.82 7.17
N ASP A 70 -1.58 8.78 7.83
CA ASP A 70 -2.60 8.51 8.84
C ASP A 70 -3.77 7.65 8.29
N ARG A 71 -4.25 7.98 7.09
CA ARG A 71 -5.28 7.19 6.40
C ARG A 71 -4.78 5.79 6.02
N VAL A 72 -3.51 5.67 5.63
CA VAL A 72 -2.89 4.39 5.29
C VAL A 72 -2.77 3.51 6.54
N ASP A 73 -2.33 4.05 7.68
CA ASP A 73 -2.28 3.32 8.95
C ASP A 73 -3.65 2.77 9.32
N SER A 74 -4.67 3.66 9.34
CA SER A 74 -6.05 3.27 9.62
C SER A 74 -6.53 2.15 8.69
N ARG A 75 -6.18 2.23 7.40
CA ARG A 75 -6.60 1.24 6.42
C ARG A 75 -5.87 -0.10 6.57
N ILE A 76 -4.56 -0.08 6.81
CA ILE A 76 -3.77 -1.30 7.03
C ILE A 76 -4.27 -2.05 8.27
N ARG A 77 -4.64 -1.34 9.35
CA ARG A 77 -5.23 -1.97 10.54
C ARG A 77 -6.52 -2.72 10.19
N GLN A 78 -7.42 -2.09 9.45
CA GLN A 78 -8.65 -2.76 8.99
C GLN A 78 -8.38 -3.99 8.12
N LEU A 79 -7.39 -3.91 7.22
CA LEU A 79 -7.01 -5.05 6.37
C LEU A 79 -6.43 -6.19 7.21
N ASN A 80 -5.58 -5.88 8.19
CA ASN A 80 -5.01 -6.87 9.10
C ASN A 80 -6.09 -7.52 9.99
N ASP A 81 -7.02 -6.73 10.51
CA ASP A 81 -8.14 -7.25 11.31
C ASP A 81 -9.00 -8.21 10.46
N ALA A 82 -9.27 -7.85 9.20
CA ALA A 82 -10.02 -8.70 8.28
C ALA A 82 -9.28 -10.02 7.96
N GLU A 83 -7.97 -9.98 7.71
CA GLU A 83 -7.16 -11.19 7.50
C GLU A 83 -7.12 -12.06 8.75
N PHE A 84 -7.03 -11.46 9.94
CA PHE A 84 -7.09 -12.18 11.21
C PHE A 84 -8.44 -12.89 11.39
N GLN A 85 -9.56 -12.18 11.20
CA GLN A 85 -10.90 -12.81 11.28
C GLN A 85 -11.04 -13.96 10.29
N ARG A 86 -10.58 -13.77 9.06
CA ARG A 86 -10.59 -14.81 8.03
C ARG A 86 -9.80 -16.06 8.45
N SER A 87 -8.62 -15.87 9.05
CA SER A 87 -7.80 -16.98 9.56
C SER A 87 -8.46 -17.77 10.70
N LEU A 88 -9.38 -17.13 11.45
CA LEU A 88 -10.17 -17.79 12.49
C LEU A 88 -11.30 -18.62 11.87
N GLU A 89 -11.96 -18.10 10.84
CA GLU A 89 -13.06 -18.77 10.14
C GLU A 89 -12.58 -19.96 9.29
N GLU A 90 -11.35 -19.92 8.76
CA GLU A 90 -10.78 -20.95 7.89
C GLU A 90 -10.17 -22.16 8.62
N GLN A 91 -10.12 -22.16 9.96
CA GLN A 91 -9.69 -23.34 10.74
C GLN A 91 -10.90 -24.26 11.02
N PRO A 92 -11.01 -25.44 10.38
CA PRO A 92 -12.05 -26.40 10.73
C PRO A 92 -11.80 -26.93 12.16
N ALA A 93 -12.89 -27.10 12.91
CA ALA A 93 -12.93 -27.65 14.26
C ALA A 93 -12.34 -29.06 14.38
#